data_AF-A0A823A4K0-F1
#
_entry.id   AF-A0A823A4K0-F1
#
_cell.length_a   1.000
_cell.length_b   1.000
_cell.length_c   1.000
_cell.angle_alpha   90.00
_cell.angle_beta   90.00
_cell.angle_gamma   90.00
#
_symmetry.space_group_name_H-M   'P 1'
#
loop_
_entity.id
_entity.type
_entity.pdbx_description
1 polymer ?
#
loop_
_entity_poly.entity_id
_entity_poly.type
_entity_poly.pdbx_seq_one_letter_code
_entity_poly.pdbx_strand_id
1 'polypeptide(L)'
;MLVYIRESDKEKIICNVDEKDIAEHLRIRLKKEQEEKEHKKKEKAEAHLYTIIKVARNEDLVEQIGRDIYFDLVDHDKVRSFRIQKQMPFNIFKVLA
;
A
#
# COMPACT_ATOMS: atom_id res chain seq x y z
N MET A 1 31.51 17.89 -17.31
CA MET A 1 30.51 18.59 -18.15
C MET A 1 30.31 19.97 -17.56
N LEU A 2 30.46 21.04 -18.35
CA LEU A 2 30.30 22.43 -17.90
C LEU A 2 29.12 23.08 -18.62
N VAL A 3 28.33 23.90 -17.92
CA VAL A 3 27.18 24.64 -18.48
C VAL A 3 27.47 26.13 -18.30
N TYR A 4 27.51 26.87 -19.41
CA TYR A 4 27.73 28.32 -19.41
C TYR A 4 26.43 29.04 -19.74
N ILE A 5 26.20 30.17 -19.07
CA ILE A 5 25.10 31.09 -19.35
C ILE A 5 25.69 32.40 -19.82
N ARG A 6 25.18 32.95 -20.92
CA ARG A 6 25.58 34.27 -21.41
C ARG A 6 25.16 35.32 -20.38
N GLU A 7 26.06 36.23 -20.02
CA GLU A 7 25.81 37.23 -18.97
C GLU A 7 24.54 38.06 -19.25
N SER A 8 24.28 38.40 -20.52
CA SER A 8 23.07 39.12 -20.95
C SER A 8 21.77 38.37 -20.71
N ASP A 9 21.78 37.03 -20.70
CA ASP A 9 20.57 36.20 -20.55
C ASP A 9 20.40 35.68 -19.12
N LYS A 10 21.32 36.02 -18.21
CA LYS A 10 21.37 35.53 -16.83
C LYS A 10 20.06 35.75 -16.08
N GLU A 11 19.50 36.95 -16.15
CA GLU A 11 18.28 37.32 -15.41
C GLU A 11 17.03 36.61 -15.96
N LYS A 12 17.01 36.34 -17.26
CA LYS A 12 15.90 35.61 -17.90
C LYS A 12 15.92 34.12 -17.56
N ILE A 13 17.11 33.54 -17.46
CA ILE A 13 17.29 32.10 -17.21
C ILE A 13 17.20 31.80 -15.71
N ILE A 14 17.76 32.65 -14.87
CA ILE A 14 17.72 32.53 -13.41
C ILE A 14 16.59 33.42 -12.88
N CYS A 15 15.36 33.01 -13.11
CA CYS A 15 14.19 33.65 -12.53
C CYS A 15 13.82 33.02 -11.18
N ASN A 16 13.20 33.81 -10.30
CA ASN A 16 12.58 33.27 -9.09
C ASN A 16 11.30 32.54 -9.50
N VAL A 17 11.18 31.28 -9.10
CA VAL A 17 10.02 30.43 -9.39
C VAL A 17 9.32 30.15 -8.07
N ASP A 18 8.07 30.57 -7.98
CA ASP A 18 7.21 30.38 -6.82
C ASP A 18 6.18 29.29 -7.07
N GLU A 19 5.49 28.87 -6.00
CA GLU A 19 4.43 27.87 -6.10
C GLU A 19 3.26 28.26 -7.03
N LYS A 20 3.10 29.56 -7.33
CA LYS A 20 2.06 30.08 -8.23
C LYS A 20 2.40 29.84 -9.70
N ASP A 21 3.66 29.61 -10.03
CA ASP A 21 4.12 29.34 -11.40
C ASP A 21 3.86 27.88 -11.81
N ILE A 22 3.54 27.02 -10.83
CA ILE A 22 3.16 25.63 -11.06
C ILE A 22 1.66 25.57 -11.31
N ALA A 23 1.27 24.98 -12.45
CA ALA A 23 -0.13 24.78 -12.78
C ALA A 23 -0.87 24.02 -11.65
N GLU A 24 -2.06 24.50 -11.30
CA GLU A 24 -2.82 24.03 -10.13
C GLU A 24 -3.06 22.51 -10.15
N HIS A 25 -3.39 21.94 -11.31
CA HIS A 25 -3.59 20.50 -11.47
C HIS A 25 -2.32 19.67 -11.14
N LEU A 26 -1.13 20.21 -11.44
CA LEU A 26 0.14 19.55 -11.11
C LEU A 26 0.38 19.61 -9.60
N ARG A 27 0.07 20.73 -8.95
CA ARG A 27 0.21 20.89 -7.49
C ARG A 27 -0.66 19.88 -6.75
N ILE A 28 -1.92 19.74 -7.17
CA ILE A 28 -2.87 18.79 -6.58
C ILE A 28 -2.36 17.36 -6.76
N ARG A 29 -1.92 17.01 -7.98
CA ARG A 29 -1.41 15.67 -8.27
C ARG A 29 -0.14 15.33 -7.47
N LEU A 30 0.84 16.24 -7.45
CA LEU A 30 2.08 16.04 -6.70
C LEU A 30 1.83 15.91 -5.20
N LYS A 31 0.91 16.71 -4.64
CA LYS A 31 0.53 16.61 -3.23
C LYS A 31 -0.10 15.25 -2.92
N LYS A 32 -1.02 14.78 -3.77
CA LYS A 32 -1.63 13.45 -3.64
C LYS A 32 -0.60 12.32 -3.73
N GLU A 33 0.31 12.40 -4.69
CA GLU A 33 1.39 11.41 -4.85
C GLU A 33 2.32 11.38 -3.62
N GLN A 34 2.62 12.54 -3.03
CA GLN A 34 3.40 12.64 -1.80
C GLN A 34 2.67 12.04 -0.59
N GLU A 35 1.39 12.35 -0.42
CA GLU A 35 0.54 11.79 0.65
C GLU A 35 0.42 10.27 0.54
N GLU A 36 0.22 9.73 -0.68
CA GLU A 36 0.19 8.27 -0.93
C GLU A 36 1.53 7.61 -0.60
N LYS A 37 2.65 8.26 -0.97
CA LYS A 37 4.00 7.75 -0.68
C LYS A 37 4.27 7.71 0.83
N GLU A 38 3.82 8.72 1.55
CA GLU A 38 3.93 8.77 3.02
C GLU A 38 3.05 7.72 3.69
N HIS A 39 1.81 7.55 3.22
CA HIS A 39 0.92 6.49 3.69
C HIS A 39 1.55 5.10 3.52
N LYS A 40 2.03 4.80 2.31
CA LYS A 40 2.68 3.52 2.00
C LYS A 40 3.95 3.30 2.84
N LYS A 41 4.69 4.37 3.16
CA LYS A 41 5.86 4.29 4.04
C LYS A 41 5.46 3.96 5.48
N LYS A 42 4.40 4.58 6.00
CA LYS A 42 3.84 4.26 7.32
C LYS A 42 3.34 2.82 7.38
N GLU A 43 2.57 2.38 6.39
CA GLU A 43 2.08 0.99 6.33
C GLU A 43 3.22 -0.03 6.28
N LYS A 44 4.29 0.24 5.54
CA LYS A 44 5.49 -0.63 5.52
C LYS A 44 6.21 -0.64 6.86
N ALA A 45 6.34 0.51 7.51
CA ALA A 45 6.92 0.61 8.83
C ALA A 45 6.10 -0.18 9.86
N GLU A 46 4.77 -0.18 9.73
CA GLU A 46 3.84 -0.88 10.63
C GLU A 46 3.58 -2.34 10.22
N ALA A 47 3.98 -2.77 9.03
CA ALA A 47 3.68 -4.11 8.51
C ALA A 47 4.15 -5.23 9.46
N HIS A 48 5.27 -5.01 10.16
CA HIS A 48 5.80 -5.97 11.12
C HIS A 48 4.91 -6.17 12.36
N LEU A 49 4.03 -5.21 12.69
CA LEU A 49 3.09 -5.30 13.82
C LEU A 49 1.86 -6.14 13.49
N TYR A 50 1.59 -6.38 12.21
CA TYR A 50 0.42 -7.11 11.75
C TYR A 50 0.81 -8.49 11.19
N THR A 51 -0.15 -9.41 11.21
CA THR A 51 -0.05 -10.72 10.58
C THR A 51 -1.36 -11.06 9.88
N ILE A 52 -1.29 -11.93 8.88
CA ILE A 52 -2.47 -12.43 8.17
C ILE A 52 -2.84 -13.80 8.76
N ILE A 53 -4.09 -13.96 9.18
CA ILE A 53 -4.68 -15.24 9.56
C ILE A 53 -5.69 -15.62 8.50
N LYS A 54 -5.53 -16.81 7.92
CA LYS A 54 -6.49 -17.43 6.98
C LYS A 54 -7.31 -18.46 7.75
N VAL A 55 -8.64 -18.35 7.71
CA VAL A 55 -9.56 -19.25 8.45
C VAL A 55 -10.37 -20.05 7.46
N ALA A 56 -10.19 -21.37 7.48
CA ALA A 56 -10.99 -22.30 6.72
C ALA A 56 -12.14 -22.83 7.58
N ARG A 57 -13.34 -22.88 6.99
CA ARG A 57 -14.57 -23.40 7.60
C ARG A 57 -15.04 -24.64 6.84
N ASN A 58 -16.02 -25.33 7.41
CA ASN A 58 -16.59 -26.53 6.79
C ASN A 58 -17.17 -26.26 5.38
N GLU A 59 -17.69 -25.05 5.14
CA GLU A 59 -18.16 -24.62 3.82
C GLU A 59 -17.03 -24.65 2.78
N ASP A 60 -15.87 -24.10 3.12
CA ASP A 60 -14.69 -24.05 2.23
C ASP A 60 -14.18 -25.46 1.90
N LEU A 61 -14.24 -26.38 2.88
CA LEU A 61 -13.92 -27.80 2.68
C LEU A 61 -14.90 -28.46 1.70
N VAL A 62 -16.21 -28.30 1.91
CA VAL A 62 -17.25 -28.92 1.08
C VAL A 62 -17.21 -28.44 -0.36
N GLU A 63 -16.95 -27.15 -0.59
CA GLU A 63 -16.84 -26.60 -1.96
C GLU A 63 -15.68 -27.18 -2.77
N GLN A 64 -14.66 -27.68 -2.07
CA GLN A 64 -13.39 -28.09 -2.66
C GLN A 64 -13.21 -29.61 -2.73
N ILE A 65 -13.95 -30.37 -1.91
CA ILE A 65 -13.99 -31.83 -1.98
C ILE A 65 -14.31 -32.28 -3.42
N GLY A 66 -13.39 -33.05 -4.00
CA GLY A 66 -13.51 -33.64 -5.34
C GLY A 66 -13.06 -32.74 -6.50
N ARG A 67 -12.61 -31.50 -6.24
CA ARG A 67 -12.07 -30.60 -7.28
C ARG A 67 -10.55 -30.52 -7.30
N ASP A 68 -9.90 -30.73 -6.16
CA ASP A 68 -8.44 -30.65 -6.02
C ASP A 68 -7.77 -32.01 -5.81
N ILE A 69 -6.49 -32.08 -6.18
CA ILE A 69 -5.65 -33.29 -6.18
C ILE A 69 -5.40 -33.80 -4.75
N TYR A 70 -5.48 -32.92 -3.75
CA TYR A 70 -5.27 -33.24 -2.34
C TYR A 70 -6.60 -33.13 -1.58
N PHE A 71 -7.20 -34.27 -1.25
CA PHE A 71 -8.49 -34.38 -0.56
C PHE A 71 -8.51 -33.69 0.82
N ASP A 72 -7.35 -33.56 1.46
CA ASP A 72 -7.22 -33.05 2.84
C ASP A 72 -6.79 -31.58 2.94
N LEU A 73 -6.65 -30.87 1.81
CA LEU A 73 -6.15 -29.49 1.78
C LEU A 73 -7.18 -28.51 1.21
N VAL A 74 -7.33 -27.38 1.90
CA VAL A 74 -8.12 -26.23 1.43
C VAL A 74 -7.25 -25.27 0.61
N ASP A 75 -7.85 -24.62 -0.36
CA ASP A 75 -7.25 -23.58 -1.18
C ASP A 75 -7.12 -22.32 -0.34
N HIS A 76 -5.90 -22.08 0.12
CA HIS A 76 -5.60 -20.95 0.99
C HIS A 76 -5.92 -19.59 0.34
N ASP A 77 -6.05 -19.49 -0.98
CA ASP A 77 -6.33 -18.22 -1.64
C ASP A 77 -7.83 -17.90 -1.73
N LYS A 78 -8.69 -18.91 -1.50
CA LYS A 78 -10.15 -18.75 -1.49
C LYS A 78 -10.76 -18.57 -0.10
N VAL A 79 -10.04 -18.98 0.95
CA VAL A 79 -10.52 -18.85 2.34
C VAL A 79 -10.47 -17.41 2.85
N ARG A 80 -11.32 -17.10 3.83
CA ARG A 80 -11.41 -15.76 4.43
C ARG A 80 -10.10 -15.41 5.15
N SER A 81 -9.52 -14.26 4.78
CA SER A 81 -8.26 -13.75 5.35
C SER A 81 -8.48 -12.51 6.21
N PHE A 82 -7.84 -12.47 7.37
CA PHE A 82 -7.91 -11.37 8.33
C PHE A 82 -6.52 -10.80 8.58
N ARG A 83 -6.38 -9.47 8.48
CA ARG A 83 -5.16 -8.77 8.89
C ARG A 83 -5.33 -8.29 10.33
N ILE A 84 -4.61 -8.90 11.26
CA ILE A 84 -4.72 -8.60 12.69
C ILE A 84 -3.38 -8.14 13.28
N GLN A 85 -3.40 -7.43 14.41
CA GLN A 85 -2.18 -7.13 15.16
C GLN A 85 -1.63 -8.38 15.82
N LYS A 86 -0.31 -8.56 15.81
CA LYS A 86 0.37 -9.74 16.41
C LYS A 86 0.14 -9.88 17.91
N GLN A 87 -0.06 -8.76 18.60
CA GLN A 87 -0.29 -8.70 20.05
C GLN A 87 -1.78 -8.91 20.42
N MET A 88 -2.67 -9.06 19.44
CA MET A 88 -4.11 -9.18 19.69
C MET A 88 -4.43 -10.50 20.43
N PRO A 89 -5.08 -10.45 21.59
CA PRO A 89 -5.56 -11.64 22.29
C PRO A 89 -6.57 -12.44 21.45
N PHE A 90 -6.48 -13.76 21.52
CA PHE A 90 -7.35 -14.67 20.76
C PHE A 90 -8.84 -14.43 21.00
N ASN A 91 -9.26 -14.11 22.23
CA ASN A 91 -10.67 -13.86 22.55
C ASN A 91 -11.26 -12.68 21.76
N ILE A 92 -10.45 -11.67 21.46
CA ILE A 92 -10.88 -10.51 20.65
C ILE A 92 -10.97 -10.93 19.18
N PHE A 93 -9.97 -11.66 18.68
CA PHE A 93 -9.99 -12.18 17.32
C PHE A 93 -11.18 -13.12 17.06
N LYS A 94 -11.52 -13.99 18.02
CA LYS A 94 -12.61 -14.96 17.91
C LYS A 94 -13.97 -14.32 17.66
N VAL A 95 -14.21 -13.10 18.12
CA VAL A 95 -15.48 -12.38 17.89
C VAL A 95 -15.55 -11.79 16.47
N LEU A 96 -14.40 -11.56 15.83
CA LEU A 96 -14.30 -10.99 14.49
C LEU A 96 -14.34 -12.05 13.37
N ALA A 97 -13.92 -13.28 13.68
CA ALA A 97 -13.84 -14.42 12.75
C ALA A 97 -15.20 -15.08 12.55
#